data_AF-A0A6P0PJH2-F1
#
_entry.id   AF-A0A6P0PJH2-F1
#
_cell.length_a   1.000
_cell.length_b   1.000
_cell.length_c   1.000
_cell.angle_alpha   90.00
_cell.angle_beta   90.00
_cell.angle_gamma   90.00
#
_symmetry.space_group_name_H-M   'P 1'
#
loop_
_entity.id
_entity.type
_entity.pdbx_description
1 polymer ?
#
loop_
_entity_poly.entity_id
_entity_poly.type
_entity_poly.pdbx_seq_one_letter_code
_entity_poly.pdbx_strand_id
1 'polypeptide(L)' 'MPQGLFFFQLPKYSSQMNLIEAQWHQLKTHELAGRIFEDEYDLAMAVIEGVEARAQQDQHTTERFLFNSA' A
#
# COMPACT_ATOMS: atom_id res chain seq x y z
N MET A 1 -7.49 -18.55 -24.36
CA MET A 1 -8.39 -17.97 -23.36
C MET A 1 -7.79 -16.63 -22.96
N PRO A 2 -8.41 -15.46 -23.20
CA PRO A 2 -7.87 -14.23 -22.67
C PRO A 2 -8.01 -14.30 -21.14
N GLN A 3 -6.90 -14.26 -20.42
CA GLN A 3 -6.89 -14.12 -18.97
C GLN A 3 -7.44 -12.71 -18.65
N GLY A 4 -8.74 -12.63 -18.40
CA GLY A 4 -9.45 -11.37 -18.17
C GLY A 4 -9.24 -10.83 -16.75
N LEU A 5 -9.30 -9.50 -16.61
CA LEU A 5 -9.29 -8.81 -15.32
C LEU A 5 -10.69 -8.94 -14.68
N PHE A 6 -10.74 -9.49 -13.47
CA PHE A 6 -11.97 -9.56 -12.68
C PHE A 6 -12.07 -8.33 -11.77
N PHE A 7 -13.21 -7.64 -11.84
CA PHE A 7 -13.47 -6.48 -11.01
C PHE A 7 -14.32 -6.85 -9.81
N PHE A 8 -13.84 -6.54 -8.61
CA PHE A 8 -14.65 -6.59 -7.40
C PHE A 8 -15.50 -5.32 -7.32
N GLN A 9 -16.83 -5.47 -7.29
CA GLN A 9 -17.73 -4.35 -7.13
C GLN A 9 -17.94 -4.04 -5.65
N LEU A 10 -17.62 -2.81 -5.26
CA LEU A 10 -17.89 -2.30 -3.92
C LEU A 10 -19.06 -1.30 -3.98
N PRO A 11 -20.00 -1.37 -3.03
CA PRO A 11 -21.07 -0.39 -2.93
C PRO A 11 -20.51 1.01 -2.63
N LYS A 12 -21.25 2.05 -3.04
CA LYS A 12 -20.85 3.44 -2.79
C LYS A 12 -20.65 3.67 -1.28
N TYR A 13 -19.64 4.49 -0.95
CA TYR A 13 -19.32 4.89 0.43
C TYR A 13 -19.04 3.72 1.39
N SER A 14 -18.58 2.59 0.88
CA SER A 14 -18.33 1.38 1.69
C SER A 14 -16.83 1.14 1.89
N SER A 15 -16.12 2.13 2.43
CA SER A 15 -14.67 2.03 2.70
C SER A 15 -14.34 0.88 3.65
N GLN A 16 -15.24 0.55 4.59
CA GLN A 16 -15.11 -0.61 5.47
C GLN A 16 -15.04 -1.96 4.73
N MET A 17 -15.52 -2.02 3.49
CA MET A 17 -15.45 -3.23 2.65
C MET A 17 -14.19 -3.27 1.77
N ASN A 18 -13.44 -2.17 1.70
CA ASN A 18 -12.20 -2.08 0.94
C ASN A 18 -11.01 -2.44 1.83
N LEU A 19 -10.50 -3.68 1.71
CA LEU A 19 -9.45 -4.20 2.59
C LEU A 19 -8.16 -3.36 2.59
N ILE A 20 -7.88 -2.62 1.52
CA ILE A 20 -6.70 -1.75 1.44
C ILE A 20 -6.76 -0.59 2.45
N GLU A 21 -7.95 -0.17 2.88
CA GLU A 21 -8.11 0.94 3.82
C GLU A 21 -7.50 0.60 5.19
N ALA A 22 -7.67 -0.65 5.64
CA ALA A 22 -7.05 -1.13 6.87
C ALA A 22 -5.52 -1.14 6.76
N GLN A 23 -4.98 -1.51 5.59
CA GLN A 23 -3.55 -1.53 5.34
C GLN A 23 -2.94 -0.12 5.40
N TRP A 24 -3.62 0.86 4.81
CA TRP A 24 -3.21 2.27 4.89
C TRP A 24 -3.37 2.86 6.30
N HIS A 25 -4.42 2.46 7.03
CA HIS A 25 -4.60 2.89 8.41
C HIS A 25 -3.45 2.40 9.30
N GLN A 26 -3.08 1.12 9.17
CA GLN A 26 -1.90 0.54 9.83
C GLN A 26 -0.65 1.36 9.48
N LEU A 27 -0.34 1.47 8.17
CA LEU A 27 0.86 2.15 7.66
C LEU A 27 1.04 3.55 8.24
N LYS A 28 -0.03 4.34 8.27
CA LYS A 28 0.00 5.70 8.80
C LYS A 28 0.18 5.75 10.31
N THR A 29 -0.33 4.75 11.03
CA THR A 29 -0.38 4.73 12.49
C THR A 29 0.91 4.18 13.10
N HIS A 30 1.55 3.21 12.46
CA HIS A 30 2.70 2.52 13.06
C HIS A 30 4.01 2.82 12.34
N GLU A 31 3.99 3.03 11.03
CA GLU A 31 5.20 3.14 10.21
C GLU A 31 5.53 4.60 9.85
N LEU A 32 4.51 5.45 9.70
CA LEU A 32 4.68 6.87 9.34
C LEU A 32 4.38 7.85 10.47
N ALA A 33 3.85 7.38 11.60
CA ALA A 33 3.40 8.24 12.67
C ALA A 33 4.55 9.09 13.25
N GLY A 34 4.31 10.39 13.39
CA GLY A 34 5.29 11.34 13.94
C GLY A 34 6.42 11.74 12.98
N ARG A 35 6.43 11.24 11.75
CA ARG A 35 7.37 11.69 10.71
C ARG A 35 6.84 12.97 10.02
N ILE A 36 7.75 13.87 9.70
CA ILE A 36 7.52 15.02 8.82
C ILE A 36 8.37 14.78 7.58
N PHE A 37 7.80 15.04 6.41
CA PHE A 37 8.47 14.82 5.12
C PHE A 37 8.74 16.16 4.45
N GLU A 38 9.92 16.31 3.87
CA GLU A 38 10.33 17.55 3.19
C GLU A 38 9.65 17.70 1.83
N ASP A 39 9.50 16.57 1.11
CA ASP A 39 8.89 16.51 -0.20
C ASP A 39 8.16 15.18 -0.46
N GLU A 40 7.60 15.04 -1.66
CA GLU A 40 6.88 13.83 -2.08
C GLU A 40 7.81 12.61 -2.25
N TYR A 41 9.09 12.83 -2.57
CA TYR A 41 10.06 11.75 -2.73
C TYR A 41 10.38 11.12 -1.38
N ASP A 42 10.65 11.94 -0.36
CA ASP A 42 10.87 11.51 1.02
C ASP A 42 9.65 10.74 1.56
N LEU A 43 8.44 11.26 1.32
CA LEU A 43 7.21 10.53 1.66
C LEU A 43 7.12 9.17 0.95
N ALA A 44 7.42 9.11 -0.35
CA ALA A 44 7.37 7.86 -1.11
C ALA A 44 8.39 6.83 -0.61
N MET A 45 9.61 7.27 -0.25
CA MET A 45 10.62 6.40 0.34
C MET A 45 10.17 5.88 1.71
N ALA A 46 9.62 6.74 2.56
CA ALA A 46 9.10 6.34 3.86
C ALA A 46 7.96 5.32 3.76
N VAL A 47 7.07 5.46 2.77
CA VAL A 47 6.00 4.48 2.49
C VAL A 47 6.59 3.13 2.10
N ILE A 48 7.57 3.11 1.19
CA ILE A 48 8.22 1.88 0.74
C ILE A 48 8.93 1.18 1.90
N GLU A 49 9.73 1.93 2.68
CA GLU A 49 10.41 1.43 3.87
C GLU A 49 9.42 0.86 4.89
N GLY A 50 8.30 1.55 5.15
CA GLY A 50 7.28 1.08 6.09
C GLY A 50 6.65 -0.24 5.65
N VAL A 51 6.32 -0.36 4.37
CA VAL A 51 5.78 -1.61 3.81
C VAL A 51 6.79 -2.75 3.89
N GLU A 52 8.06 -2.49 3.55
CA GLU A 52 9.14 -3.48 3.61
C GLU A 52 9.44 -3.92 5.06
N ALA A 53 9.56 -2.98 5.98
CA ALA A 53 9.84 -3.24 7.39
C ALA A 53 8.75 -4.11 8.03
N ARG A 54 7.48 -3.80 7.75
CA ARG A 54 6.35 -4.61 8.25
C ARG A 54 6.37 -6.01 7.66
N ALA A 55 6.62 -6.15 6.36
CA ALA A 55 6.69 -7.48 5.72
C ALA A 55 7.82 -8.33 6.31
N GLN A 56 8.99 -7.74 6.59
CA GLN A 56 10.11 -8.43 7.23
C GLN A 56 9.77 -8.91 8.64
N GLN A 57 9.02 -8.13 9.43
CA GLN A 57 8.55 -8.55 10.75
C GLN A 57 7.68 -9.81 10.68
N ASP A 58 6.85 -9.93 9.64
CA ASP A 58 5.96 -11.07 9.40
C ASP A 58 6.60 -12.19 8.56
N GLN A 59 7.92 -12.13 8.31
CA GLN A 59 8.67 -13.10 7.48
C GLN A 59 8.13 -13.22 6.05
N HIS A 60 7.62 -12.12 5.50
CA HIS A 60 7.16 -11.99 4.12
C HIS A 60 8.12 -11.13 3.30
N THR A 61 8.12 -11.34 1.99
CA THR A 61 8.86 -10.52 1.02
C THR A 61 7.90 -9.62 0.26
N THR A 62 8.30 -8.37 0.04
CA THR A 62 7.57 -7.40 -0.77
C THR A 62 8.22 -7.29 -2.15
N GLU A 63 7.39 -7.13 -3.17
CA GLU A 63 7.84 -6.89 -4.54
C GLU A 63 7.25 -5.58 -5.04
N ARG A 64 8.11 -4.73 -5.59
CA ARG A 64 7.67 -3.50 -6.25
C ARG A 64 7.26 -3.84 -7.68
N PHE A 65 5.97 -3.72 -7.96
CA PHE A 65 5.47 -3.85 -9.32
C PHE A 65 5.70 -2.56 -10.11
N LEU A 66 6.43 -2.66 -11.22
CA LEU A 66 6.65 -1.55 -12.15
C LEU A 66 5.74 -1.76 -13.36
N PHE A 67 4.86 -0.79 -13.62
CA PHE A 67 4.11 -0.77 -14.87
C PHE A 67 5.07 -0.47 -16.01
N ASN A 68 5.14 -1.37 -16.99
CA ASN A 68 5.80 -1.05 -18.25
C ASN A 68 5.07 0.14 -18.89
N SER A 69 5.79 1.21 -19.19
CA SER A 69 5.25 2.30 -20.01
C SER A 69 4.96 1.77 -21.41
N ALA A 70 3.76 2.03 -21.92
CA ALA A 70 3.37 1.71 -23.30
C ALA A 70 4.06 2.62 -24.31
#